data_AF-A0A956DDA0-F1
#
_entry.id   AF-A0A956DDA0-F1
#
_cell.length_a   1.000
_cell.length_b   1.000
_cell.length_c   1.000
_cell.angle_alpha   90.00
_cell.angle_beta   90.00
_cell.angle_gamma   90.00
#
_symmetry.space_group_name_H-M   'P 1'
#
loop_
_entity.id
_entity.type
_entity.pdbx_description
1 polymer ?
#
loop_
_entity_poly.entity_id
_entity_poly.type
_entity_poly.pdbx_seq_one_letter_code
_entity_poly.pdbx_strand_id
1 'polypeptide(L)' 'FGGYGYMLEYPISRAYMDARVQRIFAGTSEIMKVIIAKQMGL' A
#
# COMPACT_ATOMS: atom_id res chain seq x y z
N PHE A 1 16.72 9.91 -14.72
CA PHE A 1 15.77 9.89 -13.58
C PHE A 1 14.61 8.90 -13.71
N GLY A 2 14.32 8.31 -14.88
CA GLY A 2 13.21 7.33 -15.01
C GLY A 2 13.55 5.86 -14.75
N GLY A 3 14.76 5.39 -15.12
CA GLY A 3 15.13 3.96 -15.00
C GLY A 3 15.45 3.49 -13.57
N TYR A 4 15.78 4.41 -12.67
CA TYR A 4 16.16 4.10 -11.29
C TYR A 4 15.04 3.46 -10.45
N GLY A 5 13.77 3.70 -10.82
CA GLY A 5 12.61 3.06 -10.17
C GLY A 5 12.37 1.61 -10.59
N TYR A 6 12.95 1.17 -11.71
CA TYR A 6 12.76 -0.16 -12.29
C TYR A 6 13.96 -1.08 -12.10
N MET A 7 15.10 -0.55 -11.66
CA MET A 7 16.30 -1.31 -11.34
C MET A 7 16.33 -1.67 -9.85
N LEU A 8 16.52 -2.96 -9.54
CA LEU A 8 16.57 -3.49 -8.16
C LEU A 8 17.80 -3.01 -7.37
N GLU A 9 18.78 -2.42 -8.05
CA GLU A 9 20.01 -1.87 -7.46
C GLU A 9 19.75 -0.59 -6.65
N TYR A 10 18.64 0.11 -6.93
CA TYR A 10 18.31 1.37 -6.27
C TYR A 10 17.25 1.15 -5.19
N PRO A 11 17.40 1.76 -3.99
CA PRO A 11 16.48 1.54 -2.87
C PRO A 11 15.04 1.99 -3.15
N ILE A 12 14.83 2.90 -4.12
CA ILE A 12 13.50 3.39 -4.51
C ILE A 12 12.61 2.29 -5.10
N SER A 13 13.18 1.33 -5.85
CA SER A 13 12.40 0.23 -6.44
C SER A 13 11.88 -0.71 -5.35
N ARG A 14 12.72 -1.02 -4.35
CA ARG A 14 12.33 -1.81 -3.17
C ARG A 14 11.27 -1.10 -2.33
N ALA A 15 11.47 0.18 -2.02
CA ALA A 15 10.48 0.96 -1.27
C ALA A 15 9.11 1.00 -1.97
N TYR A 16 9.10 1.11 -3.30
CA TYR A 16 7.87 1.06 -4.09
C TYR A 16 7.18 -0.31 -4.02
N MET A 17 7.94 -1.41 -4.10
CA MET A 17 7.40 -2.76 -3.96
C MET A 17 6.82 -3.02 -2.56
N ASP A 18 7.57 -2.65 -1.52
CA ASP A 18 7.15 -2.82 -0.12
C ASP A 18 5.88 -2.01 0.18
N ALA A 19 5.75 -0.80 -0.37
CA ALA A 19 4.53 0.01 -0.20
C ALA A 19 3.26 -0.65 -0.77
N ARG A 20 3.37 -1.58 -1.73
CA ARG A 20 2.19 -2.26 -2.30
C ARG A 20 1.52 -3.20 -1.29
N VAL A 21 2.26 -3.79 -0.35
CA VAL A 21 1.73 -4.75 0.63
C VAL A 21 0.84 -4.08 1.68
N GLN A 22 1.06 -2.78 1.92
CA GLN A 22 0.33 -2.00 2.94
C GLN A 22 -1.18 -1.96 2.70
N ARG A 23 -1.64 -2.16 1.45
CA ARG A 23 -3.07 -2.17 1.11
C ARG A 23 -3.79 -3.46 1.48
N ILE A 24 -3.06 -4.51 1.88
CA ILE A 24 -3.60 -5.84 2.16
C ILE A 24 -3.30 -6.25 3.60
N PHE A 25 -2.11 -5.89 4.10
CA PHE A 25 -1.68 -6.24 5.45
C PHE A 25 -2.59 -5.62 6.52
N ALA A 26 -2.94 -6.40 7.54
CA ALA A 26 -3.84 -6.02 8.64
C ALA A 26 -5.27 -5.62 8.22
N GLY A 27 -5.71 -6.00 7.02
CA GLY A 27 -7.04 -5.72 6.49
C GLY A 27 -6.94 -4.98 5.17
N THR A 28 -7.70 -5.42 4.16
CA THR A 28 -7.67 -4.71 2.88
C THR A 28 -8.23 -3.29 3.04
N SER A 29 -7.80 -2.37 2.18
CA SER A 29 -8.31 -0.99 2.21
C SER A 29 -9.84 -0.89 2.15
N GLU A 30 -10.51 -1.84 1.51
CA GLU A 30 -11.97 -1.96 1.46
C GLU A 30 -12.55 -2.37 2.82
N ILE A 31 -11.97 -3.37 3.48
CA ILE A 31 -12.41 -3.80 4.82
C ILE A 31 -12.23 -2.67 5.83
N MET A 32 -11.11 -1.93 5.75
CA MET A 32 -10.89 -0.77 6.60
C MET A 32 -11.96 0.31 6.39
N LYS A 33 -12.36 0.57 5.15
CA LYS A 33 -13.47 1.50 4.85
C LYS A 33 -14.81 1.00 5.41
N VAL A 34 -15.09 -0.30 5.33
CA VAL A 34 -16.30 -0.91 5.91
C VAL A 34 -16.31 -0.77 7.44
N ILE A 35 -15.16 -0.99 8.10
CA ILE A 35 -15.04 -0.82 9.56
C ILE A 35 -15.31 0.64 9.94
N ILE A 36 -14.71 1.60 9.22
CA ILE A 36 -14.94 3.04 9.45
C ILE A 36 -16.42 3.40 9.24
N ALA A 37 -17.05 2.92 8.17
CA ALA A 37 -18.46 3.16 7.90
C ALA A 37 -19.36 2.65 9.04
N LYS A 38 -19.11 1.41 9.51
CA LYS A 38 -19.80 0.83 10.67
C LYS A 38 -19.58 1.64 11.96
N GLN A 39 -18.36 2.15 12.19
CA GLN A 39 -18.07 2.99 13.35
C GLN A 39 -18.78 4.35 13.28
N MET A 40 -19.02 4.87 12.08
CA MET A 40 -19.76 6.12 11.85
C MET A 40 -21.29 5.94 11.93
N GLY A 41 -21.79 4.72 12.14
CA GLY A 41 -23.23 4.45 12.20
C GLY A 41 -23.94 4.50 10.84
N LEU A 42 -23.18 4.39 9.75
CA LEU A 42 -23.67 4.16 8.38
C LEU A 42 -23.83 2.66 8.12
#